data_AF-A0A925IAW5-F1
#
_entry.id   AF-A0A925IAW5-F1
#
_cell.length_a   1.000
_cell.length_b   1.000
_cell.length_c   1.000
_cell.angle_alpha   90.00
_cell.angle_beta   90.00
_cell.angle_gamma   90.00
#
_symmetry.space_group_name_H-M   'P 1'
#
loop_
_entity.id
_entity.type
_entity.pdbx_description
1 polymer ?
#
loop_
_entity_poly.entity_id
_entity_poly.type
_entity_poly.pdbx_seq_one_letter_code
_entity_poly.pdbx_strand_id
1 'polypeptide(L)' 'MEVHYHLHKIFPLEKKHFDAWLTLFKNTIDNMHAGAVTELAKKRADGIAALMQFKMNNTSLI' A
#
# COMPACT_ATOMS: atom_id res chain seq x y z
N MET A 1 -1.26 -9.91 9.14
CA MET A 1 -2.41 -9.53 8.29
C MET A 1 -3.64 -9.21 9.12
N GLU A 2 -3.94 -9.98 10.16
CA GLU A 2 -5.07 -9.77 11.10
C GLU A 2 -5.44 -8.31 11.41
N VAL A 3 -4.46 -7.49 11.81
CA VAL A 3 -4.72 -6.07 12.15
C VAL A 3 -5.30 -5.26 10.99
N HIS A 4 -4.91 -5.56 9.75
CA HIS A 4 -5.42 -4.87 8.56
C HIS A 4 -6.84 -5.33 8.21
N TYR A 5 -7.15 -6.62 8.38
CA TYR A 5 -8.51 -7.12 8.21
C TYR A 5 -9.45 -6.57 9.28
N HIS A 6 -9.00 -6.53 10.53
CA HIS A 6 -9.76 -5.92 11.63
C HIS A 6 -10.04 -4.44 11.34
N LEU A 7 -9.02 -3.68 10.92
CA LEU A 7 -9.19 -2.28 10.53
C LEU A 7 -10.16 -2.14 9.35
N HIS A 8 -10.05 -2.98 8.32
CA HIS A 8 -10.93 -2.96 7.15
C HIS A 8 -12.41 -3.20 7.51
N LYS A 9 -12.68 -4.03 8.52
CA LYS A 9 -14.05 -4.24 9.04
C LYS A 9 -14.62 -3.00 9.73
N ILE A 10 -13.76 -2.19 10.35
CA ILE A 10 -14.16 -0.93 11.02
C ILE A 10 -14.28 0.20 10.00
N PHE A 11 -13.33 0.29 9.07
CA PHE A 11 -13.25 1.31 8.04
C PHE A 11 -12.71 0.68 6.75
N PRO A 12 -13.55 0.53 5.70
CA PRO A 12 -13.15 -0.10 4.46
C PRO A 12 -11.92 0.56 3.82
N LEU A 13 -10.82 -0.19 3.80
CA LEU A 13 -9.62 0.17 3.08
C LEU A 13 -9.80 -0.05 1.57
N GLU A 14 -10.22 1.02 0.89
CA GLU A 14 -10.41 1.07 -0.56
C GLU A 14 -9.14 1.44 -1.35
N LYS A 15 -9.19 1.25 -2.68
CA LYS A 15 -8.12 1.60 -3.63
C LYS A 15 -7.54 3.00 -3.41
N LYS A 16 -8.40 4.00 -3.19
CA LYS A 16 -7.98 5.40 -2.99
C LYS A 16 -7.00 5.59 -1.83
N HIS A 17 -7.10 4.76 -0.78
CA HIS A 17 -6.21 4.85 0.37
C HIS A 17 -4.82 4.30 0.04
N PHE A 18 -4.76 3.20 -0.72
CA PHE A 18 -3.50 2.62 -1.18
C PHE A 18 -2.81 3.53 -2.21
N ASP A 19 -3.59 4.13 -3.13
CA ASP A 19 -3.08 5.11 -4.08
C ASP A 19 -2.48 6.33 -3.35
N ALA A 20 -3.21 6.88 -2.37
CA ALA A 20 -2.73 8.02 -1.57
C ALA A 20 -1.45 7.68 -0.79
N TRP A 21 -1.40 6.51 -0.15
CA TRP A 21 -0.20 6.03 0.54
C TRP A 21 1.00 5.91 -0.42
N LEU A 22 0.77 5.37 -1.62
CA LEU A 22 1.81 5.18 -2.63
C LEU A 22 2.37 6.52 -3.11
N THR A 23 1.50 7.50 -3.37
CA THR A 23 1.91 8.87 -3.72
C THR A 23 2.77 9.49 -2.61
N LEU A 24 2.31 9.42 -1.36
CA LEU A 24 3.06 9.96 -0.23
C LEU A 24 4.42 9.28 -0.06
N PHE A 25 4.46 7.95 -0.15
CA PHE A 25 5.68 7.17 0.00
C PHE A 25 6.70 7.49 -1.10
N LYS A 26 6.25 7.49 -2.37
CA LYS A 26 7.11 7.79 -3.53
C LYS A 26 7.68 9.21 -3.46
N ASN A 27 6.84 10.20 -3.18
CA ASN A 27 7.28 11.58 -3.04
C ASN A 27 8.29 11.75 -1.89
N THR A 28 8.02 11.10 -0.75
CA THR A 28 8.91 11.18 0.41
C THR A 28 10.29 10.58 0.09
N ILE A 29 10.32 9.39 -0.51
CA ILE A 29 11.59 8.71 -0.77
C ILE A 29 12.38 9.40 -1.89
N ASP A 30 11.71 9.96 -2.90
CA ASP A 30 12.36 10.74 -3.96
C ASP A 30 12.95 12.06 -3.44
N ASN A 31 12.33 12.67 -2.42
CA ASN A 31 12.84 13.89 -1.79
C ASN A 31 14.05 13.63 -0.86
N MET A 32 14.18 12.42 -0.31
CA MET A 32 15.18 12.12 0.72
C MET A 32 16.34 11.26 0.21
N HIS A 33 16.14 10.50 -0.86
CA HIS A 33 17.07 9.48 -1.33
C HIS A 33 17.09 9.41 -2.86
N ALA A 34 18.15 8.82 -3.42
CA ALA A 34 18.28 8.61 -4.86
C ALA A 34 19.03 7.30 -5.18
N GLY A 35 18.95 6.88 -6.43
CA GLY A 35 19.68 5.73 -6.96
C GLY A 35 18.88 4.43 -6.96
N ALA A 36 19.55 3.33 -7.29
CA ALA A 36 18.90 2.04 -7.58
C ALA A 36 18.08 1.48 -6.41
N VAL A 37 18.49 1.76 -5.17
CA VAL A 37 17.75 1.32 -3.97
C VAL A 37 16.43 2.09 -3.81
N THR A 38 16.42 3.40 -4.10
CA THR A 38 15.18 4.20 -4.11
C THR A 38 14.20 3.67 -5.15
N GLU A 39 14.67 3.39 -6.36
CA GLU A 39 13.82 2.82 -7.42
C GLU A 39 13.29 1.43 -7.05
N LEU A 40 14.13 0.59 -6.45
CA LEU A 40 13.70 -0.72 -5.95
C LEU A 40 12.64 -0.58 -4.86
N ALA A 41 12.80 0.35 -3.91
CA ALA A 41 11.84 0.60 -2.85
C ALA A 41 10.48 1.05 -3.41
N LYS A 42 10.46 1.94 -4.42
CA LYS A 42 9.22 2.35 -5.10
C LYS A 42 8.52 1.16 -5.76
N LYS A 43 9.26 0.29 -6.47
CA LYS A 43 8.72 -0.94 -7.06
C LYS A 43 8.16 -1.91 -6.03
N ARG A 44 8.81 -2.02 -4.86
CA ARG A 44 8.32 -2.85 -3.75
C ARG A 44 7.03 -2.27 -3.15
N ALA A 45 6.95 -0.95 -3.01
CA ALA A 45 5.75 -0.27 -2.55
C ALA A 45 4.55 -0.54 -3.47
N ASP A 46 4.75 -0.53 -4.79
CA ASP A 46 3.71 -0.90 -5.76
C ASP A 46 3.16 -2.31 -5.50
N GLY A 47 4.04 -3.29 -5.29
CA GLY A 47 3.65 -4.67 -5.00
C GLY A 47 2.91 -4.82 -3.67
N ILE A 48 3.33 -4.08 -2.63
CA ILE A 48 2.65 -4.07 -1.32
C ILE A 48 1.25 -3.47 -1.45
N ALA A 49 1.11 -2.33 -2.12
CA ALA A 49 -0.18 -1.68 -2.34
C ALA A 49 -1.15 -2.60 -3.09
N ALA A 50 -0.69 -3.23 -4.18
CA ALA A 50 -1.49 -4.18 -4.95
C ALA A 50 -1.93 -5.41 -4.12
N LEU A 51 -1.01 -6.01 -3.36
CA LEU A 51 -1.31 -7.16 -2.50
C LEU A 51 -2.33 -6.81 -1.42
N MET A 52 -2.15 -5.67 -0.78
CA MET A 52 -3.06 -5.20 0.28
C MET A 52 -4.44 -4.92 -0.28
N GLN A 53 -4.54 -4.19 -1.40
CA GLN A 53 -5.80 -3.93 -2.06
C GLN A 53 -6.52 -5.23 -2.45
N PHE A 54 -5.81 -6.19 -3.05
CA PHE A 54 -6.36 -7.50 -3.40
C PHE A 54 -6.90 -8.23 -2.16
N LYS A 55 -6.13 -8.27 -1.08
CA LYS A 55 -6.55 -8.95 0.16
C LYS A 55 -7.78 -8.29 0.79
N MET A 56 -7.82 -6.96 0.83
CA MET A 56 -8.96 -6.23 1.39
C MET A 56 -10.23 -6.44 0.56
N ASN A 57 -10.12 -6.36 -0.77
CA ASN A 57 -11.25 -6.63 -1.67
C ASN A 57 -11.80 -8.07 -1.53
N ASN A 58 -10.94 -9.03 -1.21
CA ASN A 58 -11.32 -10.43 -1.04
C ASN A 58 -11.61 -10.81 0.42
N THR A 59 -11.64 -9.85 1.35
CA THR A 59 -11.96 -10.13 2.77
C THR A 59 -13.45 -10.49 2.95
N SER A 60 -14.32 -10.15 2.00
CA SER A 60 -15.77 -10.48 2.01
C SER A 60 -16.09 -11.94 1.65
N LEU A 61 -15.09 -12.77 1.36
CA LEU A 61 -15.25 -14.17 0.92
C LEU A 61 -14.86 -15.19 2.01
N ILE A 62 -14.65 -14.76 3.26
CA ILE A 62 -14.29 -15.61 4.39
C ILE A 62 -15.14 -15.27 5.61
#